data_AF-A0AAR5Q2U7-F1
#
_entry.id   AF-A0AAR5Q2U7-F1
#
_cell.length_a   1.000
_cell.length_b   1.000
_cell.length_c   1.000
_cell.angle_alpha   90.00
_cell.angle_beta   90.00
_cell.angle_gamma   90.00
#
_symmetry.space_group_name_H-M   'P 1'
#
loop_
_entity.id
_entity.type
_entity.pdbx_description
1 polymer ?
#
loop_
_entity_poly.entity_id
_entity_poly.type
_entity_poly.pdbx_seq_one_letter_code
_entity_poly.pdbx_strand_id
1 'polypeptide(L)'
;MCLLMWKQAVSRHASSGSVLVRKLDHFHHKYPLSCKRAIALSVQQLVNGKPRSKMSDKLSTEERNSQLNDLLGKGWTVQNDRDAIYKEFQFRDFNQAFGFMTRTALLADKMDHHPEWFNVYNKVNVTLSSHDIQGLSRRDIKLANFMEEAAAGLKK
;
A
#
# COMPACT_ATOMS: atom_id res chain seq x y z
N MET A 1 30.40 19.25 6.18
CA MET A 1 29.71 20.11 7.16
C MET A 1 28.42 20.77 6.63
N CYS A 2 28.35 21.24 5.37
CA CYS A 2 27.13 21.86 4.82
C CYS A 2 25.88 20.94 4.80
N LEU A 3 26.03 19.65 4.46
CA LEU A 3 24.93 18.69 4.45
C LEU A 3 24.37 18.32 5.84
N LEU A 4 25.21 18.35 6.89
CA LEU A 4 24.77 18.02 8.26
C LEU A 4 23.90 19.14 8.84
N MET A 5 24.25 20.40 8.57
CA MET A 5 23.48 21.55 9.06
C MET A 5 22.11 21.65 8.35
N TRP A 6 22.00 21.22 7.10
CA TRP A 6 20.72 21.11 6.38
C TRP A 6 19.79 20.06 7.02
N LYS A 7 20.32 18.88 7.33
CA LYS A 7 19.53 17.80 7.96
C LYS A 7 18.94 18.22 9.31
N GLN A 8 19.68 18.99 10.12
CA GLN A 8 19.17 19.50 11.41
C GLN A 8 18.12 20.62 11.24
N ALA A 9 18.20 21.45 10.19
CA ALA A 9 17.22 22.51 9.94
C ALA A 9 15.87 21.97 9.42
N VAL A 10 15.88 20.89 8.62
CA VAL A 10 14.66 20.28 8.07
C VAL A 10 13.95 19.37 9.10
N SER A 11 14.69 18.79 10.04
CA SER A 11 14.14 17.83 11.02
C SER A 11 13.21 18.44 12.08
N ARG A 12 13.13 19.77 12.23
CA ARG A 12 12.36 20.36 13.35
C ARG A 12 11.00 20.91 12.99
N HIS A 13 10.66 21.20 11.73
CA HIS A 13 9.38 21.82 11.36
C HIS A 13 8.80 21.20 10.08
N ALA A 14 8.00 20.15 10.21
CA ALA A 14 7.10 19.69 9.15
C ALA A 14 5.75 20.41 9.32
N SER A 15 5.64 21.65 8.84
CA SER A 15 4.36 22.35 8.76
C SER A 15 4.29 23.17 7.47
N SER A 16 3.41 22.74 6.56
CA SER A 16 2.92 23.41 5.35
C SER A 16 3.95 23.98 4.35
N GLY A 17 3.81 23.59 3.07
CA GLY A 17 4.74 23.93 1.98
C GLY A 17 4.95 25.43 1.72
N SER A 18 4.06 26.30 2.20
CA SER A 18 4.16 27.76 2.06
C SER A 18 5.23 28.41 2.94
N VAL A 19 5.67 27.77 4.04
CA VAL A 19 6.75 28.30 4.91
C VAL A 19 8.14 28.02 4.33
N LEU A 20 8.27 27.00 3.47
CA LEU A 20 9.55 26.56 2.90
C LEU A 20 10.12 27.56 1.88
N VAL A 21 9.26 28.22 1.11
CA VAL A 21 9.68 29.13 0.02
C VAL A 21 10.32 30.40 0.57
N ARG A 22 9.80 30.98 1.66
CA ARG A 22 10.34 32.23 2.24
C ARG A 22 11.71 32.07 2.90
N LYS A 23 12.13 30.85 3.25
CA LYS A 23 13.47 30.58 3.82
C LYS A 23 14.55 30.35 2.77
N LEU A 24 14.20 30.11 1.51
CA LEU A 24 15.18 29.99 0.43
C LEU A 24 15.79 31.34 0.07
N ASP A 25 15.01 32.42 0.02
CA ASP A 25 15.48 33.74 -0.42
C ASP A 25 16.56 34.34 0.52
N HIS A 26 16.57 33.95 1.80
CA HIS A 26 17.58 34.41 2.77
C HIS A 26 18.91 33.63 2.69
N PHE A 27 18.98 32.53 1.93
CA PHE A 27 20.15 31.66 1.84
C PHE A 27 21.07 31.98 0.65
N HIS A 28 20.62 32.82 -0.29
CA HIS A 28 21.31 33.08 -1.56
C HIS A 28 22.62 33.88 -1.44
N HIS A 29 22.84 34.58 -0.31
CA HIS A 29 24.00 35.46 -0.17
C HIS A 29 25.25 34.82 0.47
N LYS A 30 25.16 33.62 1.03
CA LYS A 30 26.23 33.09 1.92
C LYS A 30 27.06 31.94 1.35
N TYR A 31 26.79 31.44 0.13
CA TYR A 31 27.45 30.23 -0.40
C TYR A 31 27.84 30.32 -1.89
N PRO A 32 28.98 29.68 -2.29
CA PRO A 32 29.49 29.69 -3.67
C PRO A 32 28.58 28.95 -4.66
N LEU A 33 28.67 29.32 -5.94
CA LEU A 33 27.81 28.84 -7.05
C LEU A 33 27.77 27.31 -7.20
N SER A 34 28.84 26.61 -6.84
CA SER A 34 28.91 25.14 -6.86
C SER A 34 27.94 24.46 -5.89
N CYS A 35 27.70 25.06 -4.71
CA CYS A 35 26.70 24.60 -3.75
C CYS A 35 25.27 24.89 -4.21
N LYS A 36 25.06 25.97 -4.97
CA LYS A 36 23.72 26.37 -5.47
C LYS A 36 23.16 25.36 -6.48
N ARG A 37 24.00 24.77 -7.34
CA ARG A 37 23.57 23.71 -8.29
C ARG A 37 23.17 22.41 -7.59
N ALA A 38 23.93 21.97 -6.60
CA ALA A 38 23.63 20.74 -5.86
C ALA A 38 22.34 20.85 -5.02
N ILE A 39 22.09 22.03 -4.44
CA ILE A 39 20.86 22.33 -3.71
C ILE A 39 19.67 22.43 -4.68
N ALA A 40 19.81 23.11 -5.82
CA ALA A 40 18.74 23.22 -6.82
C ALA A 40 18.30 21.84 -7.36
N LEU A 41 19.24 20.93 -7.66
CA LEU A 41 18.92 19.56 -8.09
C LEU A 41 18.18 18.76 -7.01
N SER A 42 18.60 18.88 -5.74
CA SER A 42 17.94 18.19 -4.62
C SER A 42 16.57 18.81 -4.27
N VAL A 43 16.41 20.12 -4.44
CA VAL A 43 15.14 20.83 -4.27
C VAL A 43 14.18 20.47 -5.41
N GLN A 44 14.63 20.39 -6.65
CA GLN A 44 13.81 19.92 -7.78
C GLN A 44 13.26 18.51 -7.54
N GLN A 45 14.08 17.61 -6.97
CA GLN A 45 13.68 16.25 -6.62
C GLN A 45 12.70 16.17 -5.43
N LEU A 46 12.68 17.18 -4.56
CA LEU A 46 11.74 17.28 -3.45
C LEU A 46 10.45 18.03 -3.83
N VAL A 47 10.52 18.97 -4.77
CA VAL A 47 9.39 19.70 -5.36
C VAL A 47 8.61 18.81 -6.33
N ASN A 48 9.32 18.03 -7.16
CA ASN A 48 8.75 16.95 -7.96
C ASN A 48 8.54 15.75 -7.05
N GLY A 49 7.59 15.88 -6.11
CA GLY A 49 7.33 14.88 -5.08
C GLY A 49 7.33 13.47 -5.67
N LYS A 50 8.07 12.55 -5.03
CA LYS A 50 7.96 11.11 -5.27
C LYS A 50 6.46 10.79 -5.36
N PRO A 51 5.96 10.19 -6.46
CA PRO A 51 4.53 9.99 -6.63
C PRO A 51 4.02 9.25 -5.41
N ARG A 52 3.14 9.93 -4.66
CA ARG A 52 2.54 9.37 -3.45
C ARG A 52 1.70 8.21 -3.97
N SER A 53 2.13 6.96 -3.75
CA SER A 53 1.33 5.81 -4.17
C SER A 53 0.01 5.89 -3.42
N LYS A 54 -1.05 6.33 -4.09
CA LYS A 54 -2.37 6.33 -3.49
C LYS A 54 -2.79 4.87 -3.44
N MET A 55 -2.82 4.31 -2.23
CA MET A 55 -3.26 2.93 -1.99
C MET A 55 -4.68 2.65 -2.52
N SER A 56 -5.45 3.71 -2.76
CA SER A 56 -6.80 3.72 -3.29
C SER A 56 -6.87 3.70 -4.82
N ASP A 57 -5.76 3.80 -5.54
CA ASP A 57 -5.82 3.83 -7.01
C ASP A 57 -5.96 2.41 -7.58
N LYS A 58 -6.61 2.34 -8.74
CA LYS A 58 -6.78 1.10 -9.49
C LYS A 58 -5.41 0.62 -9.97
N LEU A 59 -5.15 -0.68 -9.84
CA LEU A 59 -3.88 -1.27 -10.26
C LEU A 59 -3.65 -1.08 -11.75
N SER A 60 -2.48 -0.55 -12.11
CA SER A 60 -2.01 -0.50 -13.49
C SER A 60 -1.75 -1.92 -14.04
N THR A 61 -1.63 -2.04 -15.36
CA THR A 61 -1.29 -3.31 -16.01
C THR A 61 0.03 -3.88 -15.49
N GLU A 62 1.04 -3.03 -15.28
CA GLU A 62 2.36 -3.40 -14.77
C GLU A 62 2.28 -3.84 -13.30
N GLU A 63 1.47 -3.16 -12.49
CA GLU A 63 1.23 -3.55 -11.09
C GLU A 63 0.50 -4.88 -11.00
N ARG A 64 -0.50 -5.12 -11.86
CA ARG A 64 -1.19 -6.41 -11.95
C ARG A 64 -0.22 -7.53 -12.29
N ASN A 65 0.59 -7.35 -13.34
CA ASN A 65 1.55 -8.35 -13.77
C ASN A 65 2.59 -8.67 -12.69
N SER A 66 2.99 -7.70 -11.87
CA SER A 66 3.97 -7.93 -10.81
C SER A 66 3.36 -8.47 -9.51
N GLN A 67 2.17 -8.00 -9.13
CA GLN A 67 1.58 -8.28 -7.81
C GLN A 67 0.60 -9.45 -7.81
N LEU A 68 -0.08 -9.72 -8.94
CA LEU A 68 -1.04 -10.83 -9.00
C LEU A 68 -0.37 -12.18 -9.23
N ASN A 69 0.78 -12.24 -9.93
CA ASN A 69 1.40 -13.52 -10.29
C ASN A 69 1.63 -14.46 -9.10
N ASP A 70 2.09 -13.91 -7.97
CA ASP A 70 2.28 -14.69 -6.74
C ASP A 70 0.95 -15.19 -6.15
N LEU A 71 -0.07 -14.33 -6.12
CA LEU A 71 -1.41 -14.71 -5.66
C LEU A 71 -2.05 -15.77 -6.58
N LEU A 72 -1.89 -15.64 -7.89
CA LEU A 72 -2.36 -16.62 -8.87
C LEU A 72 -1.67 -17.98 -8.65
N GLY A 73 -0.36 -17.98 -8.40
CA GLY A 73 0.39 -19.18 -8.02
C GLY A 73 -0.10 -19.84 -6.72
N LYS A 74 -0.70 -19.06 -5.82
CA LYS A 74 -1.33 -19.54 -4.58
C LYS A 74 -2.80 -19.96 -4.77
N GLY A 75 -3.34 -19.95 -5.99
CA GLY A 75 -4.70 -20.39 -6.29
C GLY A 75 -5.76 -19.29 -6.21
N TRP A 76 -5.37 -18.01 -6.19
CA TRP A 76 -6.31 -16.93 -6.51
C TRP A 76 -6.63 -16.92 -8.00
N THR A 77 -7.80 -16.40 -8.35
CA THR A 77 -8.26 -16.28 -9.74
C THR A 77 -8.81 -14.88 -9.97
N VAL A 78 -8.68 -14.36 -11.20
CA VAL A 78 -9.35 -13.13 -11.60
C VAL A 78 -10.78 -13.47 -12.04
N GLN A 79 -11.76 -12.69 -11.59
CA GLN A 79 -13.16 -12.86 -11.98
C GLN A 79 -13.40 -12.31 -13.40
N ASN A 80 -14.26 -12.96 -14.18
CA ASN A 80 -14.51 -12.58 -15.59
C ASN A 80 -15.54 -11.45 -15.73
N ASP A 81 -16.48 -11.38 -14.79
CA ASP A 81 -17.63 -10.48 -14.78
C ASP A 81 -17.34 -9.16 -14.04
N ARG A 82 -16.34 -9.15 -13.16
CA ARG A 82 -15.95 -7.98 -12.38
C ARG A 82 -14.44 -7.93 -12.15
N ASP A 83 -13.93 -6.72 -12.00
CA ASP A 83 -12.52 -6.50 -11.67
C ASP A 83 -12.24 -6.81 -10.19
N ALA A 84 -12.11 -8.09 -9.91
CA ALA A 84 -11.94 -8.67 -8.58
C ALA A 84 -11.07 -9.93 -8.64
N ILE A 85 -10.54 -10.32 -7.48
CA ILE A 85 -9.86 -11.60 -7.31
C ILE A 85 -10.62 -12.49 -6.35
N TYR A 86 -10.61 -13.80 -6.61
CA TYR A 86 -11.37 -14.79 -5.87
C TYR A 86 -10.50 -15.97 -5.44
N LYS A 87 -10.78 -16.53 -4.26
CA LYS A 87 -10.21 -17.79 -3.78
C LYS A 87 -11.15 -18.50 -2.79
N GLU A 88 -11.19 -19.83 -2.87
CA GLU A 88 -11.75 -20.68 -1.82
C GLU A 88 -10.65 -21.13 -0.87
N PHE A 89 -10.82 -20.84 0.42
CA PHE A 89 -9.99 -21.38 1.49
C PHE A 89 -10.69 -22.56 2.13
N GLN A 90 -10.01 -23.69 2.22
CA GLN A 90 -10.47 -24.89 2.92
C GLN A 90 -9.61 -25.16 4.15
N PHE A 91 -10.29 -25.43 5.26
CA PHE A 91 -9.71 -25.73 6.58
C PHE A 91 -10.13 -27.12 7.07
N ARG A 92 -9.61 -27.56 8.21
CA ARG A 92 -9.98 -28.85 8.79
C ARG A 92 -11.43 -28.87 9.30
N ASP A 93 -11.83 -27.80 9.98
CA ASP A 93 -13.11 -27.69 10.68
C ASP A 93 -13.57 -26.21 10.71
N PHE A 94 -14.78 -25.99 11.24
CA PHE A 94 -15.34 -24.64 11.39
C PHE A 94 -14.53 -23.75 12.34
N ASN A 95 -13.91 -24.32 13.39
CA ASN A 95 -13.15 -23.54 14.36
C ASN A 95 -11.92 -22.90 13.70
N GLN A 96 -11.18 -23.67 12.90
CA GLN A 96 -10.07 -23.14 12.11
C GLN A 96 -10.53 -22.09 11.10
N ALA A 97 -11.62 -22.35 10.36
CA ALA A 97 -12.16 -21.40 9.40
C ALA A 97 -12.55 -20.07 10.06
N PHE A 98 -13.24 -20.13 11.20
CA PHE A 98 -13.66 -18.93 11.93
C PHE A 98 -12.47 -18.20 12.59
N GLY A 99 -11.42 -18.92 12.98
CA GLY A 99 -10.15 -18.33 13.43
C GLY A 99 -9.45 -17.54 12.32
N PHE A 100 -9.43 -18.08 11.10
CA PHE A 100 -8.96 -17.37 9.91
C PHE A 100 -9.79 -16.10 9.64
N MET A 101 -11.12 -16.21 9.68
CA MET A 101 -12.03 -15.09 9.47
C MET A 101 -11.82 -14.00 10.53
N THR A 102 -11.70 -14.37 11.80
CA THR A 102 -11.47 -13.42 12.89
C THR A 102 -10.20 -12.60 12.70
N ARG A 103 -9.07 -13.26 12.38
CA ARG A 103 -7.80 -12.57 12.11
C ARG A 103 -7.91 -11.63 10.90
N THR A 104 -8.60 -12.07 9.86
CA THR A 104 -8.86 -11.28 8.66
C THR A 104 -9.70 -10.05 8.96
N ALA A 105 -10.76 -10.19 9.75
CA ALA A 105 -11.64 -9.09 10.15
C ALA A 105 -10.89 -7.99 10.91
N LEU A 106 -9.97 -8.37 11.81
CA LEU A 106 -9.15 -7.40 12.55
C LEU A 106 -8.23 -6.57 11.64
N LEU A 107 -7.65 -7.17 10.59
CA LEU A 107 -6.87 -6.41 9.63
C LEU A 107 -7.77 -5.56 8.74
N ALA A 108 -8.88 -6.12 8.26
CA ALA A 108 -9.84 -5.46 7.38
C ALA A 108 -10.34 -4.14 7.99
N ASP A 109 -10.76 -4.18 9.26
CA ASP A 109 -11.20 -3.01 10.02
C ASP A 109 -10.06 -1.98 10.19
N LYS A 110 -8.86 -2.44 10.56
CA LYS A 110 -7.67 -1.58 10.70
C LYS A 110 -7.29 -0.83 9.40
N MET A 111 -7.56 -1.43 8.24
CA MET A 111 -7.23 -0.83 6.94
C MET A 111 -8.43 -0.21 6.22
N ASP A 112 -9.61 -0.23 6.85
CA ASP A 112 -10.89 0.19 6.28
C ASP A 112 -11.12 -0.42 4.87
N HIS A 113 -10.93 -1.74 4.78
CA HIS A 113 -11.10 -2.49 3.54
C HIS A 113 -11.60 -3.90 3.85
N HIS A 114 -12.84 -4.17 3.44
CA HIS A 114 -13.57 -5.37 3.86
C HIS A 114 -13.67 -6.38 2.72
N PRO A 115 -13.48 -7.69 2.99
CA PRO A 115 -13.71 -8.71 1.99
C PRO A 115 -15.21 -8.94 1.76
N GLU A 116 -15.56 -9.36 0.55
CA GLU A 116 -16.80 -10.10 0.33
C GLU A 116 -16.51 -11.58 0.57
N TRP A 117 -17.25 -12.25 1.45
CA TRP A 117 -17.06 -13.68 1.66
C TRP A 117 -18.34 -14.45 1.95
N PHE A 118 -18.28 -15.75 1.70
CA PHE A 118 -19.31 -16.72 2.03
C PHE A 118 -18.65 -17.89 2.75
N ASN A 119 -19.18 -18.29 3.91
CA ASN A 119 -18.63 -19.39 4.70
C ASN A 119 -19.67 -20.48 4.89
N VAL A 120 -19.25 -21.72 4.63
CA VAL A 120 -20.00 -22.94 4.96
C VAL A 120 -19.05 -23.90 5.65
N TYR A 121 -19.24 -24.08 6.96
CA TYR A 121 -18.41 -24.96 7.79
C TYR A 121 -16.90 -24.65 7.63
N ASN A 122 -16.13 -25.55 7.03
CA ASN A 122 -14.68 -25.44 6.87
C ASN A 122 -14.24 -24.74 5.58
N LYS A 123 -15.18 -24.20 4.78
CA LYS A 123 -14.90 -23.50 3.52
C LYS A 123 -15.22 -22.03 3.62
N VAL A 124 -14.31 -21.18 3.16
CA VAL A 124 -14.49 -19.72 3.09
C VAL A 124 -14.17 -19.26 1.67
N ASN A 125 -15.20 -18.86 0.94
CA ASN A 125 -15.13 -18.35 -0.41
C ASN A 125 -14.97 -16.84 -0.32
N VAL A 126 -13.85 -16.29 -0.81
CA VAL A 126 -13.50 -14.88 -0.66
C VAL A 126 -13.41 -14.22 -2.03
N THR A 127 -14.01 -13.04 -2.16
CA THR A 127 -13.76 -12.12 -3.27
C THR A 127 -13.28 -10.76 -2.77
N LEU A 128 -12.29 -10.19 -3.44
CA LEU A 128 -11.72 -8.89 -3.13
C LEU A 128 -11.81 -7.95 -4.32
N SER A 129 -12.35 -6.77 -4.08
CA SER A 129 -12.38 -5.62 -4.98
C SER A 129 -12.57 -4.34 -4.16
N SER A 130 -12.14 -3.20 -4.70
CA SER A 130 -12.34 -1.89 -4.08
C SER A 130 -13.56 -1.21 -4.73
N HIS A 131 -14.68 -1.17 -4.00
CA HIS A 131 -15.95 -0.64 -4.49
C HIS A 131 -15.91 0.85 -4.84
N ASP A 132 -15.14 1.64 -4.08
CA ASP A 132 -14.99 3.09 -4.26
C ASP A 132 -14.32 3.46 -5.59
N ILE A 133 -13.53 2.55 -6.16
CA ILE A 133 -12.87 2.73 -7.46
C ILE A 133 -13.30 1.71 -8.52
N GLN A 134 -14.31 0.90 -8.22
CA GLN A 134 -14.85 -0.13 -9.10
C GLN A 134 -13.74 -1.00 -9.72
N GLY A 135 -12.88 -1.57 -8.87
CA GLY A 135 -11.82 -2.47 -9.32
C GLY A 135 -10.76 -2.82 -8.29
N LEU A 136 -9.73 -3.53 -8.75
CA LEU A 136 -8.62 -3.97 -7.92
C LEU A 136 -7.69 -2.81 -7.57
N SER A 137 -7.39 -2.67 -6.28
CA SER A 137 -6.41 -1.74 -5.74
C SER A 137 -5.30 -2.47 -4.98
N ARG A 138 -4.31 -1.71 -4.52
CA ARG A 138 -3.26 -2.22 -3.63
C ARG A 138 -3.82 -2.71 -2.28
N ARG A 139 -5.01 -2.24 -1.86
CA ARG A 139 -5.67 -2.74 -0.64
C ARG A 139 -6.09 -4.20 -0.79
N ASP A 140 -6.64 -4.55 -1.95
CA ASP A 140 -7.04 -5.93 -2.27
C ASP A 140 -5.83 -6.87 -2.21
N ILE A 141 -4.72 -6.49 -2.83
CA ILE A 141 -3.47 -7.25 -2.81
C ILE A 141 -2.92 -7.41 -1.40
N LYS A 142 -2.96 -6.34 -0.60
CA LYS A 142 -2.47 -6.39 0.79
C LYS A 142 -3.32 -7.32 1.64
N LEU A 143 -4.65 -7.25 1.52
CA LEU A 143 -5.55 -8.11 2.27
C LEU A 143 -5.43 -9.57 1.82
N ALA A 144 -5.33 -9.84 0.52
CA ALA A 144 -5.10 -11.19 -0.02
C ALA A 144 -3.83 -11.82 0.54
N ASN A 145 -2.71 -11.09 0.53
CA ASN A 145 -1.45 -11.59 1.08
C ASN A 145 -1.55 -11.90 2.58
N PHE A 146 -2.20 -11.04 3.36
CA PHE A 146 -2.43 -11.33 4.76
C PHE A 146 -3.31 -12.57 4.97
N MET A 147 -4.33 -12.79 4.13
CA MET A 147 -5.14 -14.00 4.18
C MET A 147 -4.30 -15.26 3.93
N GLU A 148 -3.33 -15.22 3.02
CA GLU A 148 -2.40 -16.34 2.80
C GLU A 148 -1.60 -16.65 4.06
N GLU A 149 -1.02 -15.63 4.71
CA GLU A 149 -0.30 -15.77 5.97
C GLU A 149 -1.21 -16.29 7.09
N ALA A 150 -2.44 -15.79 7.17
CA ALA A 150 -3.40 -16.19 8.16
C ALA A 150 -3.81 -17.66 8.00
N ALA A 151 -4.05 -18.09 6.75
CA ALA A 151 -4.41 -19.46 6.43
C ALA A 151 -3.25 -20.44 6.62
N ALA A 152 -2.02 -20.07 6.25
CA ALA A 152 -0.84 -20.94 6.40
C ALA A 152 -0.59 -21.35 7.85
N GLY A 153 -0.89 -20.49 8.82
CA GLY A 153 -0.76 -20.80 10.25
C GLY A 153 -1.77 -21.82 10.79
N LEU A 154 -2.85 -22.11 10.04
CA LEU A 154 -3.99 -22.91 10.51
C LEU A 154 -4.17 -24.24 9.77
N LYS A 155 -3.54 -24.44 8.60
CA LYS A 155 -3.62 -25.67 7.79
C LYS A 155 -2.87 -26.89 8.36
N LYS A 156 -2.72 -26.98 9.69
CA LYS A 156 -2.06 -28.10 10.38
C LYS A 156 -3.04 -29.19 10.80
#